data_AF-A0AAD5R9F4-F1
#
_entry.id   AF-A0AAD5R9F4-F1
#
_cell.length_a   1.000
_cell.length_b   1.000
_cell.length_c   1.000
_cell.angle_alpha   90.00
_cell.angle_beta   90.00
_cell.angle_gamma   90.00
#
_symmetry.space_group_name_H-M   'P 1'
#
loop_
_entity.id
_entity.type
_entity.pdbx_description
1 polymer ?
#
loop_
_entity_poly.entity_id
_entity_poly.type
_entity_poly.pdbx_seq_one_letter_code
_entity_poly.pdbx_strand_id
1 'polypeptide(L)'
;MFVDLIRMIMATLAVFVIGAELSMNRDGCGKTKACLFKPAGCDPNLDCTIGLIFYVVGPNQLRIEMVATSLMPPVDQQYIAIAFSNDTIMGDDFVTECVLSKTMGEFSDWEPEIFVSYNHGKSNDRIFLNDDEYRTLISNISSQVVDSRLVCHFTQQIIPQIDRKDGLLIDLDKDFYIFGATGSAQPDEVNAHDTNHGSHFYPIVSSAKINPSQVGNLKMLKKDQSVDRTVIAPPPVDISSFPPSTEPTILPSSTYSETVDSYTPSLNPLFYAMVLLFRLLI
;
A
#
# COMPACT_ATOMS: atom_id res chain seq x y z
N MET A 1 -8.47 53.72 24.78
CA MET A 1 -9.18 53.66 23.48
C MET A 1 -8.34 53.07 22.35
N PHE A 2 -7.05 53.41 22.16
CA PHE A 2 -6.21 52.77 21.12
C PHE A 2 -5.48 51.49 21.56
N VAL A 3 -5.34 51.27 22.87
CA VAL A 3 -4.62 50.11 23.45
C VAL A 3 -5.54 48.88 23.59
N ASP A 4 -6.86 49.11 23.66
CA ASP A 4 -7.86 48.04 23.82
C ASP A 4 -8.21 47.34 22.49
N LEU A 5 -8.01 48.03 21.35
CA LEU A 5 -8.23 47.46 20.02
C LEU A 5 -7.09 46.49 19.63
N ILE A 6 -5.87 46.76 20.09
CA ILE A 6 -4.69 45.90 19.85
C ILE A 6 -4.77 44.61 20.69
N ARG A 7 -5.40 44.65 21.87
CA ARG A 7 -5.65 43.45 22.69
C ARG A 7 -6.76 42.56 22.16
N MET A 8 -7.72 43.10 21.40
CA MET A 8 -8.76 42.29 20.75
C MET A 8 -8.30 41.59 19.47
N ILE A 9 -7.23 42.05 18.80
CA ILE A 9 -6.71 41.44 17.57
C ILE A 9 -5.65 40.36 17.85
N MET A 10 -5.04 40.36 19.04
CA MET A 10 -4.11 39.30 19.51
C MET A 10 -4.82 38.08 20.11
N ALA A 11 -6.15 37.99 20.00
CA ALA A 11 -6.87 36.72 20.07
C ALA A 11 -6.77 36.03 18.69
N THR A 12 -5.53 35.85 18.23
CA THR A 12 -5.18 35.16 16.99
C THR A 12 -5.73 33.75 17.07
N LEU A 13 -6.57 33.42 16.09
CA LEU A 13 -6.97 32.05 15.75
C LEU A 13 -5.74 31.13 15.84
N ALA A 14 -5.68 30.31 16.90
CA ALA A 14 -4.94 29.07 16.83
C ALA A 14 -5.74 28.16 15.90
N VAL A 15 -5.51 28.27 14.59
CA VAL A 15 -5.89 27.22 13.65
C VAL A 15 -4.98 26.04 14.00
N PHE A 16 -5.47 25.15 14.85
CA PHE A 16 -4.88 23.83 14.98
C PHE A 16 -5.02 23.18 13.61
N VAL A 17 -3.93 23.11 12.86
CA VAL A 17 -3.85 22.21 11.72
C VAL A 17 -3.88 20.81 12.33
N ILE A 18 -5.09 20.23 12.42
CA ILE A 18 -5.25 18.83 12.77
C ILE A 18 -4.77 18.06 11.55
N GLY A 19 -3.48 17.73 11.51
CA GLY A 19 -2.99 16.73 10.57
C GLY A 19 -3.77 15.45 10.80
N ALA A 20 -4.31 14.86 9.74
CA ALA A 20 -4.97 13.57 9.86
C ALA A 20 -3.90 12.53 10.19
N GLU A 21 -3.95 11.96 11.39
CA GLU A 21 -3.06 10.86 11.77
C GLU A 21 -3.40 9.61 10.95
N LEU A 22 -2.35 9.01 10.38
CA LEU A 22 -2.45 7.73 9.69
C LEU A 22 -2.71 6.66 10.74
N SER A 23 -3.92 6.10 10.72
CA SER A 23 -4.39 5.11 11.69
C SER A 23 -4.72 3.78 11.05
N MET A 24 -4.55 2.71 11.82
CA MET A 24 -4.88 1.34 11.42
C MET A 24 -6.26 0.96 11.94
N ASN A 25 -7.16 0.57 11.03
CA ASN A 25 -8.54 0.23 11.40
C ASN A 25 -8.72 -1.29 11.55
N ARG A 26 -8.99 -1.72 12.80
CA ARG A 26 -9.23 -3.13 13.18
C ARG A 26 -10.61 -3.66 12.79
N ASP A 27 -11.53 -2.80 12.37
CA ASP A 27 -12.87 -3.21 11.97
C ASP A 27 -12.79 -4.23 10.83
N GLY A 28 -13.40 -5.40 11.06
CA GLY A 28 -13.37 -6.51 10.12
C GLY A 28 -12.22 -7.50 10.32
N CYS A 29 -11.32 -7.31 11.30
CA CYS A 29 -10.30 -8.30 11.64
C CYS A 29 -10.91 -9.68 11.91
N GLY A 30 -10.36 -10.71 11.28
CA GLY A 30 -10.84 -12.10 11.37
C GLY A 30 -12.08 -12.41 10.53
N LYS A 31 -12.62 -11.42 9.79
CA LYS A 31 -13.77 -11.60 8.89
C LYS A 31 -13.45 -11.14 7.47
N THR A 32 -13.16 -9.86 7.33
CA THR A 32 -12.91 -9.18 6.05
C THR A 32 -11.50 -8.63 5.95
N LYS A 33 -10.76 -8.62 7.06
CA LYS A 33 -9.33 -8.31 7.12
C LYS A 33 -8.59 -9.40 7.86
N ALA A 34 -7.39 -9.72 7.40
CA ALA A 34 -6.45 -10.54 8.13
C ALA A 34 -5.61 -9.61 8.99
N CYS A 35 -5.47 -9.96 10.26
CA CYS A 35 -4.82 -9.11 11.24
C CYS A 35 -3.90 -9.92 12.14
N LEU A 36 -2.68 -9.45 12.31
CA LEU A 36 -1.70 -10.02 13.24
C LEU A 36 -1.17 -8.88 14.11
N PHE A 37 -1.16 -9.09 15.42
CA PHE A 37 -0.79 -8.05 16.38
C PHE A 37 0.13 -8.62 17.46
N LYS A 38 1.17 -7.86 17.80
CA LYS A 38 2.09 -8.13 18.91
C LYS A 38 2.11 -6.95 19.88
N PRO A 39 1.87 -7.17 21.18
CA PRO A 39 1.37 -8.42 21.78
C PRO A 39 -0.04 -8.77 21.27
N ALA A 40 -0.46 -10.02 21.40
CA ALA A 40 -1.80 -10.43 20.98
C ALA A 40 -2.88 -9.56 21.67
N GLY A 41 -3.76 -8.96 20.87
CA GLY A 41 -4.88 -8.14 21.35
C GLY A 41 -4.62 -6.64 21.46
N CYS A 42 -3.37 -6.19 21.32
CA CYS A 42 -3.01 -4.75 21.33
C CYS A 42 -3.82 -3.93 20.32
N ASP A 43 -3.91 -2.63 20.57
CA ASP A 43 -4.42 -1.64 19.64
C ASP A 43 -3.25 -1.10 18.77
N PRO A 44 -3.31 -1.27 17.44
CA PRO A 44 -2.25 -0.81 16.54
C PRO A 44 -2.05 0.71 16.58
N ASN A 45 -3.01 1.48 17.08
CA ASN A 45 -2.90 2.93 17.23
C ASN A 45 -2.39 3.35 18.62
N LEU A 46 -2.14 2.42 19.54
CA LEU A 46 -1.76 2.74 20.92
C LEU A 46 -0.52 1.97 21.37
N ASP A 47 -0.59 0.63 21.39
CA ASP A 47 0.32 -0.21 22.19
C ASP A 47 0.83 -1.48 21.47
N CYS A 48 0.63 -1.60 20.16
CA CYS A 48 1.28 -2.66 19.39
C CYS A 48 2.76 -2.39 19.14
N THR A 49 3.59 -3.39 19.44
CA THR A 49 4.99 -3.45 19.00
C THR A 49 5.11 -3.74 17.51
N ILE A 50 4.29 -4.67 17.00
CA ILE A 50 4.17 -4.99 15.57
C ILE A 50 2.69 -5.22 15.29
N GLY A 51 2.14 -4.59 14.25
CA GLY A 51 0.79 -4.83 13.78
C GLY A 51 0.76 -4.92 12.26
N LEU A 52 0.02 -5.88 11.74
CA LEU A 52 -0.23 -6.08 10.32
C LEU A 52 -1.73 -6.21 10.10
N ILE A 53 -2.26 -5.49 9.11
CA ILE A 53 -3.61 -5.64 8.61
C ILE A 53 -3.52 -5.70 7.09
N PHE A 54 -4.13 -6.69 6.46
CA PHE A 54 -4.19 -6.75 5.01
C PHE A 54 -5.52 -7.31 4.51
N TYR A 55 -5.93 -6.83 3.33
CA TYR A 55 -7.19 -7.20 2.69
C TYR A 55 -7.21 -6.73 1.22
N VAL A 56 -8.00 -7.41 0.41
CA VAL A 56 -8.21 -7.08 -1.00
C VAL A 56 -9.11 -5.86 -1.11
N VAL A 57 -8.65 -4.85 -1.86
CA VAL A 57 -9.36 -3.59 -2.09
C VAL A 57 -9.85 -3.41 -3.53
N GLY A 58 -9.41 -4.28 -4.44
CA GLY A 58 -9.82 -4.24 -5.84
C GLY A 58 -9.22 -5.41 -6.63
N PRO A 59 -9.47 -5.46 -7.95
CA PRO A 59 -8.86 -6.45 -8.83
C PRO A 59 -7.33 -6.35 -8.75
N ASN A 60 -6.69 -7.45 -8.35
CA ASN A 60 -5.25 -7.57 -8.22
C ASN A 60 -4.61 -6.57 -7.27
N GLN A 61 -5.33 -6.16 -6.22
CA GLN A 61 -4.86 -5.13 -5.28
C GLN A 61 -5.05 -5.58 -3.84
N LEU A 62 -3.93 -5.83 -3.16
CA LEU A 62 -3.86 -6.11 -1.72
C LEU A 62 -3.47 -4.84 -0.99
N ARG A 63 -4.35 -4.32 -0.15
CA ARG A 63 -4.00 -3.27 0.82
C ARG A 63 -3.25 -3.91 1.97
N ILE A 64 -2.12 -3.33 2.32
CA ILE A 64 -1.31 -3.71 3.48
C ILE A 64 -1.15 -2.46 4.36
N GLU A 65 -1.43 -2.63 5.64
CA GLU A 65 -1.29 -1.62 6.68
C GLU A 65 -0.41 -2.22 7.78
N MET A 66 0.65 -1.52 8.17
CA MET A 66 1.66 -2.02 9.10
C MET A 66 1.99 -0.95 10.14
N VAL A 67 2.22 -1.40 11.38
CA VAL A 67 2.74 -0.55 12.46
C VAL A 67 3.87 -1.24 13.22
N ALA A 68 4.93 -0.51 13.54
CA ALA A 68 5.98 -0.94 14.45
C ALA A 68 6.28 0.13 15.51
N THR A 69 6.66 -0.26 16.72
CA THR A 69 7.25 0.69 17.68
C THR A 69 8.64 1.14 17.21
N SER A 70 8.93 2.44 17.36
CA SER A 70 10.25 3.01 17.06
C SER A 70 11.34 2.36 17.91
N LEU A 71 12.50 2.09 17.29
CA LEU A 71 13.64 1.53 18.00
C LEU A 71 14.27 2.56 18.94
N MET A 72 14.79 2.06 20.06
CA MET A 72 15.50 2.84 21.06
C MET A 72 16.84 2.16 21.37
N PRO A 73 17.98 2.86 21.17
CA PRO A 73 18.12 4.24 20.70
C PRO A 73 17.63 4.43 19.25
N PRO A 74 17.26 5.67 18.84
CA PRO A 74 16.82 5.95 17.48
C PRO A 74 17.90 5.58 16.46
N VAL A 75 17.47 5.03 15.33
CA VAL A 75 18.30 4.66 14.19
C VAL A 75 17.95 5.53 12.99
N ASP A 76 18.89 5.68 12.04
CA ASP A 76 18.68 6.52 10.86
C ASP A 76 17.61 5.96 9.92
N GLN A 77 17.53 4.63 9.81
CA GLN A 77 16.53 3.92 9.03
C GLN A 77 15.97 2.77 9.87
N GLN A 78 14.64 2.67 9.93
CA GLN A 78 13.95 1.55 10.55
C GLN A 78 12.93 0.98 9.57
N TYR A 79 12.82 -0.34 9.53
CA TYR A 79 11.86 -1.03 8.68
C TYR A 79 10.75 -1.69 9.49
N ILE A 80 9.61 -1.88 8.84
CA ILE A 80 8.63 -2.90 9.17
C ILE A 80 8.40 -3.77 7.93
N ALA A 81 8.37 -5.08 8.11
CA ALA A 81 8.24 -6.04 7.02
C ALA A 81 7.10 -7.02 7.25
N ILE A 82 6.46 -7.42 6.14
CA ILE A 82 5.56 -8.55 6.04
C ILE A 82 6.21 -9.61 5.15
N ALA A 83 6.21 -10.87 5.58
CA ALA A 83 6.68 -11.98 4.74
C ALA A 83 5.59 -13.04 4.54
N PHE A 84 5.68 -13.69 3.38
CA PHE A 84 4.78 -14.74 2.92
C PHE A 84 5.56 -16.06 2.84
N SER A 85 5.42 -16.88 3.88
CA SER A 85 6.19 -18.11 4.06
C SER A 85 5.36 -19.38 3.83
N ASN A 86 6.02 -20.46 3.43
CA ASN A 86 5.40 -21.78 3.32
C ASN A 86 5.32 -22.54 4.65
N ASP A 87 6.11 -22.14 5.65
CA ASP A 87 6.17 -22.76 6.98
C ASP A 87 6.27 -21.70 8.09
N THR A 88 6.53 -22.11 9.34
CA THR A 88 6.57 -21.21 10.50
C THR A 88 7.99 -20.76 10.89
N ILE A 89 8.98 -20.99 10.04
CA ILE A 89 10.38 -20.67 10.27
C ILE A 89 10.88 -19.79 9.13
N MET A 90 11.56 -18.69 9.46
CA MET A 90 12.17 -17.83 8.43
C MET A 90 13.12 -18.68 7.57
N GLY A 91 12.91 -18.66 6.27
CA GLY A 91 13.58 -19.54 5.33
C GLY A 91 13.54 -18.94 3.95
N ASP A 92 12.89 -19.63 3.03
CA ASP A 92 12.69 -19.18 1.65
C ASP A 92 11.36 -18.42 1.55
N ASP A 93 11.42 -17.12 1.86
CA ASP A 93 10.23 -16.29 2.03
C ASP A 93 10.26 -15.08 1.10
N PHE A 94 9.11 -14.76 0.49
CA PHE A 94 8.93 -13.48 -0.19
C PHE A 94 8.55 -12.41 0.84
N VAL A 95 9.24 -11.28 0.81
CA VAL A 95 9.14 -10.22 1.82
C VAL A 95 8.79 -8.90 1.13
N THR A 96 7.91 -8.13 1.75
CA THR A 96 7.73 -6.71 1.44
C THR A 96 8.04 -5.91 2.70
N GLU A 97 8.93 -4.94 2.59
CA GLU A 97 9.37 -4.08 3.69
C GLU A 97 9.05 -2.62 3.39
N CYS A 98 8.70 -1.87 4.42
CA CYS A 98 8.58 -0.43 4.40
C CYS A 98 9.66 0.15 5.28
N VAL A 99 10.58 0.89 4.67
CA VAL A 99 11.70 1.56 5.32
C VAL A 99 11.34 3.03 5.48
N LEU A 100 11.49 3.52 6.71
CA LEU A 100 11.33 4.92 7.04
C LEU A 100 12.69 5.49 7.43
N SER A 101 13.14 6.45 6.64
CA SER A 101 14.43 7.13 6.80
C SER A 101 14.24 8.49 7.46
N LYS A 102 15.08 8.79 8.45
CA LYS A 102 15.11 10.12 9.05
C LYS A 102 15.90 11.05 8.13
N THR A 103 15.23 11.83 7.30
CA THR A 103 15.92 12.91 6.58
C THR A 103 16.36 13.95 7.60
N MET A 104 17.65 13.93 7.95
CA MET A 104 18.24 14.92 8.86
C MET A 104 18.23 16.30 8.19
N GLY A 105 17.35 17.20 8.64
CA GLY A 105 17.38 18.62 8.24
C GLY A 105 16.05 19.23 7.82
N GLU A 106 15.00 18.43 7.62
CA GLU A 106 13.67 18.91 7.25
C GLU A 106 12.65 18.60 8.35
N PHE A 107 11.88 19.61 8.74
CA PHE A 107 10.78 19.50 9.71
C PHE A 107 9.51 18.86 9.09
N SER A 108 9.65 18.07 8.03
CA SER A 108 8.49 17.54 7.30
C SER A 108 8.86 16.29 6.51
N ASP A 109 8.13 15.23 6.85
CA ASP A 109 7.88 14.00 6.10
C ASP A 109 8.99 12.93 6.11
N TRP A 110 8.75 11.88 6.89
CA TRP A 110 9.45 10.61 6.76
C TRP A 110 9.01 9.98 5.44
N GLU A 111 9.83 10.08 4.40
CA GLU A 111 9.52 9.44 3.12
C GLU A 111 9.60 7.91 3.27
N PRO A 112 8.49 7.19 3.01
CA PRO A 112 8.51 5.73 3.02
C PRO A 112 9.07 5.19 1.72
N GLU A 113 10.00 4.26 1.83
CA GLU A 113 10.45 3.44 0.72
C GLU A 113 9.94 2.02 0.90
N ILE A 114 9.21 1.51 -0.09
CA ILE A 114 8.76 0.12 -0.09
C ILE A 114 9.76 -0.69 -0.90
N PHE A 115 10.29 -1.76 -0.31
CA PHE A 115 11.10 -2.72 -1.03
C PHE A 115 10.41 -4.08 -1.03
N VAL A 116 10.70 -4.84 -2.07
CA VAL A 116 10.43 -6.27 -2.11
C VAL A 116 11.76 -7.00 -2.05
N SER A 117 11.82 -8.05 -1.26
CA SER A 117 13.03 -8.82 -1.01
C SER A 117 12.70 -10.30 -0.89
N TYR A 118 13.72 -11.13 -0.93
CA TYR A 118 13.60 -12.57 -0.76
C TYR A 118 14.56 -13.04 0.32
N ASN A 119 14.05 -13.86 1.24
CA ASN A 119 14.90 -14.51 2.23
C ASN A 119 15.52 -15.77 1.62
N HIS A 120 16.82 -15.92 1.80
CA HIS A 120 17.54 -17.17 1.54
C HIS A 120 18.03 -17.72 2.88
N GLY A 121 17.23 -18.60 3.48
CA GLY A 121 17.47 -19.10 4.83
C GLY A 121 17.31 -18.01 5.89
N LYS A 122 18.43 -17.43 6.37
CA LYS A 122 18.44 -16.38 7.41
C LYS A 122 19.00 -15.04 6.90
N SER A 123 19.31 -14.98 5.62
CA SER A 123 19.74 -13.76 4.92
C SER A 123 18.59 -13.22 4.08
N ASN A 124 18.62 -11.93 3.79
CA ASN A 124 17.63 -11.25 2.97
C ASN A 124 18.34 -10.50 1.84
N ASP A 125 17.83 -10.63 0.62
CA ASP A 125 18.32 -9.90 -0.55
C ASP A 125 17.18 -9.12 -1.19
N ARG A 126 17.37 -7.81 -1.39
CA ARG A 126 16.41 -6.97 -2.09
C ARG A 126 16.33 -7.33 -3.57
N ILE A 127 15.10 -7.38 -4.08
CA ILE A 127 14.84 -7.61 -5.50
C ILE A 127 14.82 -6.24 -6.18
N PHE A 128 15.76 -6.01 -7.09
CA PHE A 128 15.83 -4.76 -7.84
C PHE A 128 14.63 -4.62 -8.80
N LEU A 129 13.85 -3.56 -8.61
CA LEU A 129 12.79 -3.12 -9.51
C LEU A 129 13.19 -1.78 -10.13
N ASN A 130 13.05 -1.64 -11.43
CA ASN A 130 13.12 -0.32 -12.04
C ASN A 130 11.86 0.51 -11.75
N ASP A 131 11.87 1.80 -12.07
CA ASP A 131 10.76 2.71 -11.72
C ASP A 131 9.39 2.29 -12.27
N ASP A 132 9.33 1.69 -13.45
CA ASP A 132 8.07 1.22 -14.06
C ASP A 132 7.59 -0.07 -13.39
N GLU A 133 8.51 -0.99 -13.09
CA GLU A 133 8.21 -2.23 -12.36
C GLU A 133 7.71 -1.91 -10.94
N TYR A 134 8.38 -0.98 -10.26
CA TYR A 134 8.00 -0.52 -8.93
C TYR A 134 6.60 0.10 -8.92
N ARG A 135 6.33 1.08 -9.81
CA ARG A 135 5.02 1.73 -9.93
C ARG A 135 3.90 0.77 -10.39
N THR A 136 4.26 -0.32 -11.05
CA THR A 136 3.31 -1.38 -11.41
C THR A 136 2.96 -2.25 -10.20
N LEU A 137 3.96 -2.66 -9.42
CA LEU A 137 3.78 -3.58 -8.28
C LEU A 137 3.20 -2.89 -7.04
N ILE A 138 3.65 -1.68 -6.72
CA ILE A 138 3.37 -0.95 -5.48
C ILE A 138 2.72 0.41 -5.78
N SER A 139 1.68 0.77 -5.02
CA SER A 139 0.94 2.03 -5.17
C SER A 139 0.32 2.49 -3.85
N ASN A 140 -0.30 3.67 -3.82
CA ASN A 140 -1.07 4.20 -2.68
C ASN A 140 -0.30 4.17 -1.35
N ILE A 141 0.96 4.59 -1.41
CA ILE A 141 1.89 4.60 -0.28
C ILE A 141 1.57 5.80 0.62
N SER A 142 1.49 5.55 1.91
CA SER A 142 1.34 6.57 2.94
C SER A 142 2.06 6.09 4.20
N SER A 143 2.80 6.97 4.85
CA SER A 143 3.46 6.65 6.12
C SER A 143 3.41 7.80 7.09
N GLN A 144 3.67 7.49 8.35
CA GLN A 144 3.84 8.47 9.40
C GLN A 144 4.69 7.89 10.51
N VAL A 145 5.44 8.75 11.20
CA VAL A 145 5.95 8.45 12.55
C VAL A 145 5.15 9.26 13.55
N VAL A 146 4.34 8.58 14.37
CA VAL A 146 3.43 9.19 15.35
C VAL A 146 3.55 8.45 16.67
N ASP A 147 3.68 9.19 17.78
CA ASP A 147 3.86 8.67 19.14
C ASP A 147 4.90 7.54 19.26
N SER A 148 6.07 7.70 18.65
CA SER A 148 7.12 6.66 18.62
C SER A 148 6.66 5.34 17.96
N ARG A 149 5.80 5.43 16.95
CA ARG A 149 5.39 4.30 16.11
C ARG A 149 5.55 4.68 14.64
N LEU A 150 6.05 3.73 13.87
CA LEU A 150 6.13 3.78 12.42
C LEU A 150 4.85 3.18 11.89
N VAL A 151 4.07 3.96 11.15
CA VAL A 151 2.87 3.50 10.45
C VAL A 151 3.15 3.57 8.97
N CYS A 152 2.86 2.49 8.25
CA CYS A 152 3.06 2.42 6.81
C CYS A 152 1.95 1.64 6.13
N HIS A 153 1.30 2.26 5.16
CA HIS A 153 0.30 1.63 4.34
C HIS A 153 0.66 1.74 2.86
N PHE A 154 0.39 0.69 2.11
CA PHE A 154 0.57 0.65 0.66
C PHE A 154 -0.35 -0.39 0.04
N THR A 155 -0.45 -0.38 -1.28
CA THR A 155 -1.17 -1.39 -2.06
C THR A 155 -0.17 -2.13 -2.93
N GLN A 156 -0.19 -3.45 -2.86
CA GLN A 156 0.66 -4.34 -3.65
C GLN A 156 -0.18 -5.23 -4.58
N GLN A 157 0.33 -5.57 -5.77
CA GLN A 157 -0.33 -6.55 -6.61
C GLN A 157 -0.28 -7.96 -6.02
N ILE A 158 -1.40 -8.68 -6.15
CA ILE A 158 -1.52 -10.06 -5.66
C ILE A 158 -0.81 -11.02 -6.63
N ILE A 159 -0.98 -10.79 -7.92
CA ILE A 159 -0.31 -11.46 -9.03
C ILE A 159 0.53 -10.40 -9.74
N PRO A 160 1.86 -10.37 -9.52
CA PRO A 160 2.76 -9.43 -10.19
C PRO A 160 2.59 -9.43 -11.71
N GLN A 161 2.36 -8.25 -12.30
CA GLN A 161 2.29 -8.03 -13.75
C GLN A 161 3.63 -7.56 -14.35
N ILE A 162 4.73 -7.95 -13.72
CA ILE A 162 6.11 -7.61 -14.08
C ILE A 162 6.94 -8.90 -14.21
N ASP A 163 8.19 -8.79 -14.68
CA ASP A 163 9.10 -9.93 -14.71
C ASP A 163 9.24 -10.57 -13.32
N ARG A 164 9.29 -11.91 -13.26
CA ARG A 164 9.27 -12.65 -12.00
C ARG A 164 10.61 -12.63 -11.26
N LYS A 165 11.65 -12.01 -11.84
CA LYS A 165 13.00 -11.91 -11.28
C LYS A 165 13.49 -13.30 -10.87
N ASP A 166 13.57 -14.21 -11.83
CA ASP A 166 13.94 -15.62 -11.63
C ASP A 166 13.04 -16.40 -10.63
N GLY A 167 11.81 -15.95 -10.44
CA GLY A 167 10.83 -16.59 -9.56
C GLY A 167 10.83 -16.06 -8.12
N LEU A 168 11.64 -15.03 -7.83
CA LEU A 168 11.69 -14.40 -6.51
C LEU A 168 10.42 -13.58 -6.20
N LEU A 169 9.73 -13.06 -7.23
CA LEU A 169 8.42 -12.41 -7.07
C LEU A 169 7.27 -13.42 -7.12
N ILE A 170 6.66 -13.67 -5.97
CA ILE A 170 5.67 -14.74 -5.78
C ILE A 170 4.23 -14.25 -5.94
N ASP A 171 3.35 -15.12 -6.49
CA ASP A 171 1.89 -14.94 -6.43
C ASP A 171 1.34 -15.08 -5.01
N LEU A 172 0.58 -14.06 -4.59
CA LEU A 172 -0.11 -14.01 -3.31
C LEU A 172 -1.50 -14.68 -3.34
N ASP A 173 -1.86 -15.39 -4.43
CA ASP A 173 -3.06 -16.25 -4.51
C ASP A 173 -2.77 -17.69 -4.09
N LYS A 174 -2.21 -17.86 -2.89
CA LYS A 174 -1.99 -19.16 -2.25
C LYS A 174 -1.87 -19.00 -0.73
N ASP A 175 -1.94 -20.12 -0.03
CA ASP A 175 -1.88 -20.18 1.43
C ASP A 175 -0.46 -19.98 1.96
N PHE A 176 -0.24 -18.97 2.81
CA PHE A 176 1.05 -18.69 3.46
C PHE A 176 0.91 -18.53 4.97
N TYR A 177 1.94 -18.90 5.72
CA TYR A 177 2.14 -18.27 7.01
C TYR A 177 2.60 -16.83 6.81
N ILE A 178 2.03 -15.92 7.59
CA ILE A 178 2.31 -14.49 7.49
C ILE A 178 3.22 -14.10 8.62
N PHE A 179 4.34 -13.47 8.29
CA PHE A 179 5.33 -13.03 9.25
C PHE A 179 5.30 -11.51 9.34
N GLY A 180 5.56 -10.98 10.53
CA GLY A 180 5.77 -9.55 10.76
C GLY A 180 7.04 -9.33 11.56
N ALA A 181 7.92 -8.47 11.07
CA ALA A 181 9.18 -8.13 11.72
C ALA A 181 9.47 -6.64 11.64
N THR A 182 10.28 -6.13 12.56
CA THR A 182 10.82 -4.77 12.53
C THR A 182 12.26 -4.79 13.02
N GLY A 183 13.04 -3.83 12.55
CA GLY A 183 14.47 -3.71 12.85
C GLY A 183 15.07 -2.47 12.21
N SER A 184 16.36 -2.27 12.40
CA SER A 184 17.09 -1.19 11.72
C SER A 184 17.36 -1.57 10.27
N ALA A 185 17.39 -0.59 9.38
CA ALA A 185 17.78 -0.76 7.98
C ALA A 185 19.09 -0.01 7.68
N GLN A 186 19.67 -0.33 6.54
CA GLN A 186 20.74 0.40 5.86
C GLN A 186 20.24 0.70 4.43
N PRO A 187 20.90 1.61 3.69
CA PRO A 187 20.44 2.03 2.37
C PRO A 187 20.13 0.88 1.41
N ASP A 188 20.89 -0.22 1.46
CA ASP A 188 20.77 -1.35 0.52
C ASP A 188 20.31 -2.67 1.16
N GLU A 189 20.10 -2.72 2.48
CA GLU A 189 19.77 -3.96 3.20
C GLU A 189 18.98 -3.71 4.50
N VAL A 190 18.35 -4.76 5.03
CA VAL A 190 17.78 -4.76 6.37
C VAL A 190 18.69 -5.51 7.34
N ASN A 191 18.83 -4.99 8.56
CA ASN A 191 19.53 -5.73 9.60
C ASN A 191 18.64 -6.85 10.15
N ALA A 192 19.25 -7.82 10.82
CA ALA A 192 18.50 -8.83 11.54
C ALA A 192 17.52 -8.20 12.55
N HIS A 193 16.27 -8.65 12.52
CA HIS A 193 15.29 -8.35 13.56
C HIS A 193 15.74 -8.97 14.90
N ASP A 194 15.06 -8.61 16.00
CA ASP A 194 15.35 -9.21 17.30
C ASP A 194 15.17 -10.73 17.27
N THR A 195 16.17 -11.47 17.76
CA THR A 195 16.21 -12.94 17.77
C THR A 195 15.92 -13.53 19.15
N ASN A 196 15.73 -12.69 20.16
CA ASN A 196 15.34 -13.12 21.50
C ASN A 196 13.84 -13.43 21.55
N HIS A 197 13.46 -14.70 21.65
CA HIS A 197 12.06 -15.15 21.72
C HIS A 197 11.23 -14.48 22.84
N GLY A 198 11.87 -14.01 23.91
CA GLY A 198 11.20 -13.29 25.01
C GLY A 198 10.99 -11.79 24.75
N SER A 199 11.52 -11.25 23.66
CA SER A 199 11.44 -9.83 23.34
C SER A 199 10.07 -9.44 22.77
N HIS A 200 9.64 -8.23 23.12
CA HIS A 200 8.50 -7.58 22.48
C HIS A 200 8.74 -7.34 20.97
N PHE A 201 10.00 -7.15 20.56
CA PHE A 201 10.40 -6.93 19.15
C PHE A 201 10.64 -8.22 18.35
N TYR A 202 10.59 -9.39 19.00
CA TYR A 202 10.71 -10.66 18.27
C TYR A 202 9.59 -10.78 17.22
N PRO A 203 9.83 -11.35 16.02
CA PRO A 203 8.81 -11.41 14.98
C PRO A 203 7.51 -12.09 15.41
N ILE A 204 6.43 -11.72 14.73
CA ILE A 204 5.15 -12.43 14.77
C ILE A 204 5.01 -13.35 13.58
N VAL A 205 4.34 -14.47 13.81
CA VAL A 205 3.96 -15.44 12.77
C VAL A 205 2.49 -15.77 12.96
N SER A 206 1.72 -15.86 11.88
CA SER A 206 0.33 -16.30 11.96
C SER A 206 0.23 -17.74 12.51
N SER A 207 -0.82 -18.02 13.26
CA SER A 207 -1.05 -19.38 13.80
C SER A 207 -1.50 -20.39 12.73
N ALA A 208 -1.98 -19.90 11.58
CA ALA A 208 -2.43 -20.69 10.46
C ALA A 208 -2.05 -20.02 9.15
N LYS A 209 -2.11 -20.78 8.05
CA LYS A 209 -1.94 -20.21 6.72
C LYS A 209 -3.13 -19.34 6.35
N ILE A 210 -2.84 -18.27 5.62
CA ILE A 210 -3.79 -17.29 5.11
C ILE A 210 -3.50 -17.14 3.62
N ASN A 211 -4.55 -17.14 2.78
CA ASN A 211 -4.42 -16.75 1.38
C ASN A 211 -4.75 -15.26 1.23
N PRO A 212 -3.77 -14.38 0.98
CA PRO A 212 -4.00 -12.93 0.85
C PRO A 212 -5.07 -12.57 -0.19
N SER A 213 -5.19 -13.34 -1.28
CA SER A 213 -6.18 -13.11 -2.35
C SER A 213 -7.63 -13.34 -1.93
N GLN A 214 -7.83 -14.07 -0.83
CA GLN A 214 -9.14 -14.48 -0.32
C GLN A 214 -9.57 -13.69 0.93
N VAL A 215 -8.77 -12.72 1.36
CA VAL A 215 -9.03 -11.88 2.54
C VAL A 215 -9.70 -10.58 2.09
N GLY A 216 -10.98 -10.40 2.39
CA GLY A 216 -11.73 -9.24 1.93
C GLY A 216 -13.20 -9.56 1.69
N ASN A 217 -14.01 -8.51 1.60
CA ASN A 217 -15.35 -8.64 1.00
C ASN A 217 -15.24 -8.87 -0.51
N LEU A 218 -14.23 -8.25 -1.13
CA LEU A 218 -13.82 -8.50 -2.49
C LEU A 218 -12.80 -9.64 -2.44
N LYS A 219 -13.02 -10.70 -3.20
CA LYS A 219 -12.05 -11.76 -3.39
C LYS A 219 -11.42 -11.59 -4.76
N MET A 220 -10.16 -11.98 -4.91
CA MET A 220 -9.57 -12.11 -6.24
C MET A 220 -10.35 -13.15 -7.03
N LEU A 221 -10.94 -12.71 -8.14
CA LEU A 221 -11.54 -13.61 -9.11
C LEU A 221 -10.41 -14.33 -9.84
N LYS A 222 -10.39 -15.66 -9.73
CA LYS A 222 -9.45 -16.47 -10.51
C LYS A 222 -9.80 -16.30 -11.99
N LYS A 223 -8.76 -16.17 -12.82
CA LYS A 223 -8.89 -15.98 -14.29
C LYS A 223 -9.68 -17.12 -14.99
N ASP A 224 -9.92 -18.24 -14.30
CA ASP A 224 -10.74 -19.36 -14.76
C ASP A 224 -12.27 -19.19 -14.57
N GLN A 225 -12.75 -18.07 -14.01
CA GLN A 225 -14.17 -17.72 -14.10
C GLN A 225 -14.48 -16.91 -15.36
N SER A 226 -13.97 -17.37 -16.51
CA SER A 226 -14.56 -17.03 -17.79
C SER A 226 -15.79 -17.92 -18.03
N VAL A 227 -16.96 -17.34 -17.80
CA VAL A 227 -18.24 -17.69 -18.44
C VAL A 227 -18.89 -19.02 -18.00
N ASP A 228 -19.77 -18.96 -16.99
CA ASP A 228 -20.98 -19.81 -17.01
C ASP A 228 -22.09 -19.04 -17.74
N ARG A 229 -22.10 -19.14 -19.07
CA ARG A 229 -23.28 -18.86 -19.88
C ARG A 229 -24.09 -20.15 -19.96
N THR A 230 -24.79 -20.47 -18.89
CA THR A 230 -26.01 -21.26 -18.99
C THR A 230 -27.19 -20.34 -18.64
N VAL A 231 -28.34 -20.59 -19.29
CA VAL A 231 -29.57 -19.78 -19.35
C VAL A 231 -29.53 -18.69 -20.44
N ILE A 232 -30.16 -18.75 -21.62
CA ILE A 232 -31.14 -19.62 -22.31
C ILE A 232 -30.77 -19.49 -23.81
N ALA A 233 -30.57 -20.61 -24.52
CA ALA A 233 -30.55 -20.57 -25.97
C ALA A 233 -31.99 -20.33 -26.48
N PRO A 234 -32.27 -19.30 -27.31
CA PRO A 234 -33.54 -19.24 -28.02
C PRO A 234 -33.62 -20.42 -29.02
N PRO A 235 -34.83 -20.93 -29.30
CA PRO A 235 -35.00 -22.09 -30.19
C PRO A 235 -34.46 -21.81 -31.60
N PRO A 236 -34.05 -22.85 -32.34
CA PRO A 236 -33.45 -22.68 -33.66
C PRO A 236 -34.45 -22.01 -34.62
N VAL A 237 -33.99 -20.94 -35.26
CA VAL A 237 -34.72 -20.22 -36.31
C VAL A 237 -34.69 -21.07 -37.58
N ASP A 238 -35.87 -21.36 -38.10
CA ASP A 238 -36.10 -22.08 -39.35
C ASP A 238 -35.64 -21.21 -40.55
N ILE A 239 -34.62 -21.68 -41.29
CA ILE A 239 -33.98 -20.95 -42.41
C ILE A 239 -34.64 -21.36 -43.74
N SER A 240 -35.98 -21.34 -43.80
CA SER A 240 -36.71 -21.67 -45.03
C SER A 240 -37.63 -20.55 -45.52
N SER A 241 -37.22 -19.28 -45.45
CA SER A 241 -37.83 -18.23 -46.28
C SER A 241 -37.13 -16.87 -46.16
N PHE A 242 -36.05 -16.63 -46.91
CA PHE A 242 -35.72 -15.26 -47.31
C PHE A 242 -35.17 -15.21 -48.76
N PRO A 243 -35.66 -14.26 -49.59
CA PRO A 243 -35.32 -14.14 -51.01
C PRO A 243 -33.94 -13.45 -51.24
N PRO A 244 -33.36 -13.55 -52.45
CA PRO A 244 -32.00 -13.08 -52.70
C PRO A 244 -31.94 -11.61 -53.10
N SER A 245 -31.09 -10.83 -52.43
CA SER A 245 -30.47 -9.56 -52.88
C SER A 245 -29.70 -9.00 -51.67
N THR A 246 -28.55 -8.33 -51.72
CA THR A 246 -27.72 -7.76 -52.78
C THR A 246 -26.34 -7.51 -52.16
N GLU A 247 -25.30 -7.51 -53.00
CA GLU A 247 -23.89 -7.28 -52.70
C GLU A 247 -23.62 -5.95 -51.95
N PRO A 248 -22.69 -5.87 -50.96
CA PRO A 248 -22.29 -4.60 -50.38
C PRO A 248 -21.03 -4.03 -51.04
N THR A 249 -21.21 -2.83 -51.61
CA THR A 249 -20.20 -1.91 -52.10
C THR A 249 -19.25 -1.43 -51.00
N ILE A 250 -17.95 -1.44 -51.30
CA ILE A 250 -16.84 -0.91 -50.48
C ILE A 250 -16.73 0.61 -50.67
N LEU A 251 -16.68 1.39 -49.58
CA LEU A 251 -16.17 2.77 -49.55
C LEU A 251 -15.55 3.08 -48.16
N PRO A 252 -14.66 4.08 -48.03
CA PRO A 252 -13.42 3.96 -47.25
C PRO A 252 -13.42 4.73 -45.92
N SER A 253 -12.37 4.44 -45.15
CA SER A 253 -11.88 5.04 -43.92
C SER A 253 -12.12 6.55 -43.75
N SER A 254 -12.73 6.93 -42.62
CA SER A 254 -12.71 8.30 -42.11
C SER A 254 -11.63 8.46 -41.04
N THR A 255 -10.76 9.44 -41.29
CA THR A 255 -9.73 9.99 -40.42
C THR A 255 -10.38 10.73 -39.25
N TYR A 256 -10.03 10.40 -38.00
CA TYR A 256 -10.34 11.24 -36.85
C TYR A 256 -9.16 12.16 -36.54
N SER A 257 -9.46 13.46 -36.49
CA SER A 257 -8.56 14.54 -36.09
C SER A 257 -8.63 14.70 -34.58
N GLU A 258 -7.50 14.56 -33.88
CA GLU A 258 -7.37 14.94 -32.47
C GLU A 258 -7.17 16.45 -32.35
N THR A 259 -8.07 17.13 -31.64
CA THR A 259 -7.88 18.48 -31.14
C THR A 259 -7.26 18.41 -29.74
N VAL A 260 -6.07 18.99 -29.59
CA VAL A 260 -5.36 19.14 -28.32
C VAL A 260 -5.95 20.33 -27.57
N ASP A 261 -6.70 20.06 -26.50
CA ASP A 261 -7.07 21.10 -25.53
C ASP A 261 -6.00 21.18 -24.42
N SER A 262 -5.27 22.29 -24.42
CA SER A 262 -4.33 22.68 -23.36
C SER A 262 -5.11 23.14 -22.12
N TYR A 263 -5.09 22.33 -21.07
CA TYR A 263 -5.63 22.71 -19.75
C TYR A 263 -4.58 23.53 -19.00
N THR A 264 -4.80 24.85 -18.88
CA THR A 264 -4.09 25.72 -17.95
C THR A 264 -4.87 25.77 -16.64
N PRO A 265 -4.29 25.36 -15.49
CA PRO A 265 -4.97 25.54 -14.21
C PRO A 265 -4.93 27.02 -13.82
N SER A 266 -6.10 27.64 -13.72
CA SER A 266 -6.26 28.98 -13.14
C SER A 266 -6.02 28.89 -11.63
N LEU A 267 -4.85 29.38 -11.21
CA LEU A 267 -4.50 29.53 -9.80
C LEU A 267 -5.35 30.63 -9.15
N ASN A 268 -5.95 30.28 -8.02
CA ASN A 268 -6.81 31.14 -7.21
C ASN A 268 -6.00 32.33 -6.64
N PRO A 269 -6.45 33.60 -6.82
CA PRO A 269 -5.71 34.79 -6.38
C PRO A 269 -5.51 34.90 -4.86
N LEU A 270 -6.20 34.09 -4.05
CA LEU A 270 -5.95 33.96 -2.61
C LEU A 270 -4.59 33.34 -2.27
N PHE A 271 -4.03 32.53 -3.18
CA PHE A 271 -2.75 31.83 -2.95
C PHE A 271 -1.55 32.79 -3.01
N TYR A 272 -1.60 33.80 -3.89
CA TYR A 272 -0.55 34.82 -4.00
C TYR A 272 -0.53 35.78 -2.81
N ALA A 273 -1.70 36.11 -2.23
CA ALA A 273 -1.76 36.96 -1.05
C ALA A 273 -1.09 36.31 0.17
N MET A 274 -1.25 34.99 0.35
CA MET A 274 -0.63 34.24 1.44
C MET A 274 0.89 34.11 1.32
N VAL A 275 1.41 33.88 0.10
CA VAL A 275 2.87 33.76 -0.13
C VAL A 275 3.58 35.12 0.01
N LEU A 276 2.94 36.22 -0.39
CA LEU A 276 3.50 37.57 -0.24
C LEU A 276 3.50 38.06 1.22
N LEU A 277 2.46 37.72 2.01
CA LEU A 277 2.43 38.04 3.44
C LEU A 277 3.51 37.30 4.23
N PHE A 278 3.85 36.07 3.85
CA PHE A 278 4.91 35.30 4.50
C PHE A 278 6.33 35.84 4.23
N ARG A 279 6.56 36.47 3.08
CA ARG A 279 7.87 37.08 2.75
C ARG A 279 8.10 38.46 3.37
N LEU A 280 7.07 39.10 3.91
CA LEU A 280 7.16 40.40 4.59
C LEU A 280 7.33 40.28 6.12
N LEU A 281 7.29 39.05 6.65
CA LEU A 281 7.40 38.74 8.09
C LEU A 281 8.70 38.00 8.46
N ILE A 282 9.68 37.95 7.54
CA ILE A 282 11.07 37.52 7.80
C ILE A 282 11.99 38.72 7.59
#